data_AF-A0A537E4Q2-F1
#
_entry.id   AF-A0A537E4Q2-F1
#
_cell.length_a   1.000
_cell.length_b   1.000
_cell.length_c   1.000
_cell.angle_alpha   90.00
_cell.angle_beta   90.00
_cell.angle_gamma   90.00
#
_symmetry.space_group_name_H-M   'P 1'
#
loop_
_entity.id
_entity.type
_entity.pdbx_description
1 polymer ?
#
loop_
_entity_poly.entity_id
_entity_poly.type
_entity_poly.pdbx_seq_one_letter_code
_entity_poly.pdbx_strand_id
1 'polypeptide(L)'
;MRRFGCGAMASPRGTVGLRILAYGSALSTYVLIVIGGYVVFSGSGVACGSSGPDSWPLCNGQALPTLSGPVLVEWTHRLFTLVVGLFVLGTTVIAWSRHRQEKRILQLSTISSLVLLGQILLGMATVKTGLDPLVSTAHLAVASALLAVVMLNAITVRRFTTSSDLVLR
;
A
#
# COMPACT_ATOMS: atom_id res chain seq x y z
N MET A 1 4.84 33.12 -29.95
CA MET A 1 4.57 33.27 -28.50
C MET A 1 4.59 31.89 -27.83
N ARG A 2 5.74 31.45 -27.31
CA ARG A 2 5.84 30.24 -26.48
C ARG A 2 5.82 30.69 -25.01
N ARG A 3 4.76 30.36 -24.28
CA ARG A 3 4.70 30.57 -22.83
C ARG A 3 5.72 29.63 -22.19
N PHE A 4 6.87 30.16 -21.80
CA PHE A 4 7.73 29.52 -20.81
C PHE A 4 6.98 29.57 -19.47
N GLY A 5 6.25 28.48 -19.19
CA GLY A 5 5.65 28.28 -17.88
C GLY A 5 6.76 28.21 -16.84
N CYS A 6 6.68 29.05 -15.83
CA CYS A 6 7.52 28.99 -14.64
C CYS A 6 7.39 27.59 -14.04
N GLY A 7 8.36 26.72 -14.32
CA GLY A 7 8.43 25.39 -13.73
C GLY A 7 8.66 25.57 -12.25
N ALA A 8 7.64 25.29 -11.45
CA ALA A 8 7.76 25.29 -9.99
C ALA A 8 8.90 24.34 -9.61
N MET A 9 10.07 24.90 -9.27
CA MET A 9 11.18 24.14 -8.73
C MET A 9 10.68 23.45 -7.46
N ALA A 10 10.58 22.12 -7.49
CA ALA A 10 10.24 21.36 -6.31
C ALA A 10 11.31 21.64 -5.24
N SER A 11 10.87 22.06 -4.05
CA SER A 11 11.79 22.28 -2.92
C SER A 11 12.58 20.98 -2.62
N PRO A 12 13.90 21.05 -2.38
CA PRO A 12 14.72 19.88 -2.07
C PRO A 12 14.15 19.00 -0.93
N ARG A 13 13.49 19.62 0.05
CA ARG A 13 12.82 18.94 1.17
C ARG A 13 11.59 18.13 0.73
N GLY A 14 10.86 18.60 -0.29
CA GLY A 14 9.67 17.92 -0.83
C GLY A 14 10.03 16.61 -1.54
N THR A 15 11.15 16.59 -2.25
CA THR A 15 11.60 15.44 -3.03
C THR A 15 12.13 14.30 -2.14
N VAL A 16 12.78 14.63 -1.01
CA VAL A 16 13.21 13.63 0.00
C VAL A 16 12.00 12.94 0.64
N GLY A 17 10.97 13.71 1.02
CA GLY A 17 9.74 13.16 1.60
C GLY A 17 9.03 12.19 0.65
N LEU A 18 8.90 12.56 -0.63
CA LEU A 18 8.29 11.69 -1.65
C LEU A 18 9.08 10.38 -1.83
N ARG A 19 10.42 10.45 -1.84
CA ARG A 19 11.27 9.25 -1.93
C ARG A 19 11.05 8.31 -0.75
N ILE A 20 11.06 8.83 0.49
CA ILE A 20 10.84 8.02 1.69
C ILE A 20 9.48 7.32 1.63
N LEU A 21 8.43 8.04 1.22
CA LEU A 21 7.09 7.46 1.11
C LEU A 21 7.00 6.39 0.01
N ALA A 22 7.60 6.63 -1.15
CA ALA A 22 7.57 5.69 -2.26
C ALA A 22 8.35 4.40 -1.95
N TYR A 23 9.55 4.50 -1.36
CA TYR A 23 10.30 3.34 -0.88
C TYR A 23 9.62 2.63 0.29
N GLY A 24 9.07 3.41 1.22
CA GLY A 24 8.27 2.89 2.34
C GLY A 24 7.07 2.09 1.87
N SER A 25 6.38 2.55 0.81
CA SER A 25 5.26 1.82 0.18
C SER A 25 5.71 0.45 -0.33
N ALA A 26 6.82 0.37 -1.06
CA ALA A 26 7.32 -0.89 -1.60
C ALA A 26 7.78 -1.85 -0.50
N LEU A 27 8.57 -1.35 0.46
CA LEU A 27 9.07 -2.17 1.57
C LEU A 27 7.94 -2.69 2.45
N SER A 28 7.03 -1.82 2.89
CA SER A 28 5.90 -2.21 3.73
C SER A 28 4.95 -3.17 3.00
N THR A 29 4.71 -3.00 1.70
CA THR A 29 3.90 -3.93 0.91
C THR A 29 4.53 -5.32 0.84
N TYR A 30 5.85 -5.39 0.62
CA TYR A 30 6.57 -6.67 0.62
C TYR A 30 6.49 -7.37 1.98
N VAL A 31 6.73 -6.62 3.06
CA VAL A 31 6.60 -7.15 4.44
C VAL A 31 5.17 -7.63 4.69
N LEU A 32 4.15 -6.88 4.27
CA LEU A 32 2.75 -7.27 4.43
C LEU A 32 2.42 -8.57 3.69
N ILE A 33 2.97 -8.78 2.49
CA ILE A 33 2.81 -10.03 1.72
C ILE A 33 3.42 -11.21 2.48
N VAL A 34 4.60 -11.04 3.07
CA VAL A 34 5.25 -12.10 3.90
C VAL A 34 4.40 -12.42 5.13
N ILE A 35 3.90 -11.40 5.83
CA ILE A 35 2.98 -11.59 6.97
C ILE A 35 1.71 -12.33 6.52
N GLY A 36 1.12 -11.94 5.38
CA GLY A 36 -0.06 -12.60 4.82
C GLY A 36 0.18 -14.06 4.47
N GLY A 37 1.34 -14.38 3.89
CA GLY A 37 1.77 -15.77 3.66
C GLY A 37 1.88 -16.57 4.95
N TYR A 38 2.38 -15.95 6.03
CA TYR A 38 2.43 -16.57 7.35
C TYR A 38 1.05 -16.78 7.97
N VAL A 39 0.09 -15.87 7.79
CA VAL A 39 -1.32 -16.04 8.23
C VAL A 39 -1.93 -17.30 7.62
N VAL A 40 -1.73 -17.51 6.32
CA VAL A 40 -2.23 -18.71 5.62
C VAL A 40 -1.50 -19.96 6.10
N PHE A 41 -0.16 -19.92 6.16
CA PHE A 41 0.66 -21.05 6.61
C PHE A 41 0.32 -21.51 8.04
N SER A 42 0.07 -20.58 8.95
CA SER A 42 -0.27 -20.86 10.34
C SER A 42 -1.75 -21.25 10.56
N GLY A 43 -2.59 -21.22 9.52
CA GLY A 43 -4.03 -21.47 9.65
C GLY A 43 -4.79 -20.36 10.39
N SER A 44 -4.20 -19.17 10.54
CA SER A 44 -4.75 -18.08 11.35
C SER A 44 -5.76 -17.19 10.62
N GLY A 45 -6.01 -17.40 9.32
CA GLY A 45 -6.74 -16.44 8.47
C GLY A 45 -8.23 -16.26 8.74
N VAL A 46 -8.80 -16.96 9.72
CA VAL A 46 -10.20 -16.83 10.20
C VAL A 46 -10.28 -16.77 11.72
N ALA A 47 -9.18 -16.46 12.41
CA ALA A 47 -9.11 -16.38 13.87
C ALA A 47 -9.93 -15.22 14.45
N CYS A 48 -10.14 -14.15 13.67
CA CYS A 48 -11.02 -13.03 13.99
C CYS A 48 -12.50 -13.27 13.65
N GLY A 49 -12.85 -14.48 13.18
CA GLY A 49 -14.15 -14.86 12.66
C GLY A 49 -14.25 -14.76 11.13
N SER A 50 -15.18 -15.50 10.55
CA SER A 50 -15.44 -15.54 9.10
C SER A 50 -16.82 -15.03 8.69
N SER A 51 -17.73 -14.84 9.64
CA SER A 51 -19.12 -14.44 9.39
C SER A 51 -19.57 -13.36 10.39
N GLY A 52 -20.49 -12.50 9.96
CA GLY A 52 -21.03 -11.40 10.77
C GLY A 52 -20.28 -10.07 10.68
N PRO A 53 -20.86 -8.97 11.18
CA PRO A 53 -20.27 -7.63 11.16
C PRO A 53 -19.06 -7.50 12.11
N ASP A 54 -18.95 -8.40 13.08
CA ASP A 54 -17.94 -8.35 14.15
C ASP A 54 -16.58 -8.93 13.71
N SER A 55 -16.54 -9.65 12.58
CA SER A 55 -15.34 -10.33 12.05
C SER A 55 -14.49 -9.46 11.12
N TRP A 56 -15.10 -8.45 10.51
CA TRP A 56 -14.42 -7.48 9.66
C TRP A 56 -15.27 -6.20 9.58
N PRO A 57 -14.73 -5.01 9.89
CA PRO A 57 -13.31 -4.66 9.99
C PRO A 57 -12.66 -4.95 11.35
N LEU A 58 -13.48 -5.10 12.40
CA LEU A 58 -13.02 -5.45 13.74
C LEU A 58 -12.56 -6.91 13.81
N CYS A 59 -11.94 -7.30 14.91
CA CYS A 59 -11.57 -8.69 15.18
C CYS A 59 -12.34 -9.15 16.43
N ASN A 60 -13.28 -10.09 16.25
CA ASN A 60 -14.19 -10.52 17.32
C ASN A 60 -14.92 -9.33 18.01
N GLY A 61 -15.36 -8.36 17.21
CA GLY A 61 -16.06 -7.15 17.69
C GLY A 61 -15.18 -6.11 18.39
N GLN A 62 -13.87 -6.34 18.45
CA GLN A 62 -12.92 -5.46 19.16
C GLN A 62 -11.87 -4.89 18.20
N ALA A 63 -11.51 -3.62 18.40
CA ALA A 63 -10.42 -2.99 17.65
C ALA A 63 -9.04 -3.47 18.14
N LEU A 64 -8.94 -3.77 19.44
CA LEU A 64 -7.79 -4.39 20.08
C LEU A 64 -8.29 -5.60 20.88
N PRO A 65 -8.29 -6.81 20.29
CA PRO A 65 -8.73 -8.01 20.97
C PRO A 65 -7.68 -8.52 21.96
N THR A 66 -8.01 -9.58 22.71
CA THR A 66 -7.00 -10.34 23.46
C THR A 66 -5.97 -10.94 22.51
N LEU A 67 -4.77 -10.38 22.53
CA LEU A 67 -3.68 -10.73 21.62
C LEU A 67 -3.00 -12.03 22.04
N SER A 68 -3.59 -13.16 21.67
CA SER A 68 -3.05 -14.49 21.95
C SER A 68 -3.26 -15.45 20.79
N GLY A 69 -2.26 -16.29 20.50
CA GLY A 69 -2.35 -17.35 19.51
C GLY A 69 -2.68 -16.85 18.09
N PRO A 70 -3.54 -17.54 17.33
CA PRO A 70 -3.90 -17.19 15.94
C PRO A 70 -4.50 -15.78 15.77
N VAL A 71 -5.21 -15.28 16.79
CA VAL A 71 -5.82 -13.94 16.78
C VAL A 71 -4.76 -12.85 16.64
N LEU A 72 -3.64 -12.98 17.36
CA LEU A 72 -2.52 -12.05 17.27
C LEU A 72 -1.97 -11.99 15.83
N VAL A 73 -1.86 -13.14 15.16
CA VAL A 73 -1.30 -13.25 13.81
C VAL A 73 -2.20 -12.55 12.79
N GLU A 74 -3.50 -12.85 12.78
CA GLU A 74 -4.44 -12.21 11.85
C GLU A 74 -4.60 -10.71 12.14
N TRP A 75 -4.72 -10.34 13.41
CA TRP A 75 -4.84 -8.93 13.80
C TRP A 75 -3.59 -8.12 13.43
N THR A 76 -2.39 -8.69 13.58
CA THR A 76 -1.14 -8.04 13.16
C THR A 76 -1.11 -7.81 11.66
N HIS A 77 -1.57 -8.78 10.85
CA HIS A 77 -1.70 -8.61 9.41
C HIS A 77 -2.63 -7.43 9.08
N ARG A 78 -3.82 -7.36 9.72
CA ARG A 78 -4.77 -6.25 9.56
C ARG A 78 -4.17 -4.92 9.96
N LEU A 79 -3.46 -4.85 11.09
CA LEU A 79 -2.78 -3.63 11.54
C LEU A 79 -1.75 -3.15 10.50
N PHE A 80 -0.97 -4.08 9.95
CA PHE A 80 0.09 -3.75 8.99
C PHE A 80 -0.48 -3.26 7.64
N THR A 81 -1.73 -3.60 7.29
CA THR A 81 -2.42 -2.98 6.14
C THR A 81 -2.56 -1.46 6.29
N LEU A 82 -2.72 -0.95 7.51
CA LEU A 82 -2.79 0.50 7.77
C LEU A 82 -1.45 1.18 7.52
N VAL A 83 -0.34 0.51 7.83
CA VAL A 83 1.02 1.01 7.55
C VAL A 83 1.24 1.14 6.05
N VAL A 84 0.85 0.12 5.27
CA VAL A 84 0.89 0.18 3.80
C VAL A 84 -0.01 1.31 3.28
N GLY A 85 -1.23 1.43 3.81
CA GLY A 85 -2.15 2.51 3.49
C GLY A 85 -1.58 3.90 3.73
N LEU A 86 -0.92 4.11 4.86
CA LEU A 86 -0.26 5.39 5.19
C LEU A 86 0.78 5.77 4.13
N PHE A 87 1.66 4.83 3.75
CA PHE A 87 2.70 5.10 2.76
C PHE A 87 2.15 5.33 1.35
N VAL A 88 1.22 4.47 0.91
CA VAL A 88 0.62 4.57 -0.44
C VAL A 88 -0.20 5.85 -0.56
N LEU A 89 -1.11 6.11 0.38
CA LEU A 89 -1.94 7.32 0.37
C LEU A 89 -1.09 8.58 0.57
N GLY A 90 -0.09 8.55 1.46
CA GLY A 90 0.85 9.64 1.63
C GLY A 90 1.60 9.97 0.34
N THR A 91 2.08 8.95 -0.38
CA THR A 91 2.73 9.12 -1.69
C THR A 91 1.78 9.80 -2.67
N THR A 92 0.52 9.35 -2.74
CA THR A 92 -0.50 9.93 -3.61
C THR A 92 -0.83 11.37 -3.26
N VAL A 93 -1.04 11.68 -1.98
CA VAL A 93 -1.33 13.05 -1.53
C VAL A 93 -0.16 14.00 -1.85
N ILE A 94 1.09 13.57 -1.64
CA ILE A 94 2.26 14.40 -1.99
C ILE A 94 2.39 14.56 -3.51
N ALA A 95 2.20 13.49 -4.28
CA ALA A 95 2.24 13.56 -5.74
C ALA A 95 1.20 14.56 -6.28
N TRP A 96 -0.04 14.49 -5.79
CA TRP A 96 -1.13 15.38 -6.19
C TRP A 96 -1.02 16.80 -5.65
N SER A 97 -0.32 17.04 -4.53
CA SER A 97 -0.15 18.39 -3.99
C SER A 97 1.05 19.13 -4.58
N ARG A 98 2.16 18.43 -4.85
CA ARG A 98 3.45 19.06 -5.19
C ARG A 98 4.04 18.66 -6.54
N HIS A 99 3.62 17.55 -7.12
CA HIS A 99 4.22 16.98 -8.35
C HIS A 99 3.20 16.81 -9.48
N ARG A 100 2.24 17.74 -9.62
CA ARG A 100 1.16 17.63 -10.62
C ARG A 100 1.65 17.64 -12.09
N GLN A 101 2.84 18.17 -12.35
CA GLN A 101 3.41 18.19 -13.69
C GLN A 101 4.04 16.83 -14.07
N GLU A 102 4.37 16.00 -13.07
CA GLU A 102 5.00 14.70 -13.27
C GLU A 102 3.95 13.60 -13.48
N LYS A 103 3.38 13.58 -14.69
CA LYS A 103 2.25 12.71 -15.06
C LYS A 103 2.45 11.24 -14.69
N ARG A 104 3.67 10.71 -14.87
CA ARG A 104 3.97 9.30 -14.58
C ARG A 104 3.93 9.00 -13.08
N ILE A 105 4.43 9.90 -12.24
CA ILE A 105 4.38 9.76 -10.76
C ILE A 105 2.93 9.84 -10.30
N LEU A 106 2.15 10.79 -10.83
CA LEU A 106 0.72 10.91 -10.53
C LEU A 106 -0.06 9.64 -10.90
N GLN A 107 0.14 9.14 -12.13
CA GLN A 107 -0.54 7.94 -12.63
C GLN A 107 -0.22 6.73 -11.76
N LEU A 108 1.07 6.45 -11.51
CA LEU A 108 1.47 5.29 -10.71
C LEU A 108 0.98 5.40 -9.26
N SER A 109 1.06 6.58 -8.63
CA SER A 109 0.57 6.77 -7.26
C SER A 109 -0.96 6.57 -7.17
N THR A 110 -1.69 7.08 -8.15
CA THR A 110 -3.15 6.90 -8.24
C THR A 110 -3.52 5.44 -8.45
N ILE A 111 -2.85 4.75 -9.39
CA ILE A 111 -3.07 3.32 -9.64
C ILE A 111 -2.75 2.51 -8.37
N SER A 112 -1.62 2.77 -7.70
CA SER A 112 -1.29 2.10 -6.43
C SER A 112 -2.39 2.26 -5.39
N SER A 113 -2.99 3.44 -5.27
CA SER A 113 -4.07 3.69 -4.31
C SER A 113 -5.35 2.93 -4.67
N LEU A 114 -5.73 2.93 -5.96
CA LEU A 114 -6.90 2.19 -6.43
C LEU A 114 -6.74 0.67 -6.29
N VAL A 115 -5.56 0.15 -6.62
CA VAL A 115 -5.25 -1.27 -6.44
C VAL A 115 -5.24 -1.65 -4.96
N LEU A 116 -4.71 -0.80 -4.07
CA LEU A 116 -4.78 -1.02 -2.63
C LEU A 116 -6.23 -1.07 -2.12
N LEU A 117 -7.11 -0.19 -2.61
CA LEU A 117 -8.53 -0.25 -2.26
C LEU A 117 -9.15 -1.59 -2.69
N GLY A 118 -8.87 -2.03 -3.92
CA GLY A 118 -9.29 -3.36 -4.40
C GLY A 118 -8.73 -4.50 -3.53
N GLN A 119 -7.49 -4.38 -3.09
CA GLN A 119 -6.83 -5.35 -2.22
C GLN A 119 -7.51 -5.47 -0.86
N ILE A 120 -7.90 -4.34 -0.24
CA ILE A 120 -8.62 -4.31 1.05
C ILE A 120 -9.98 -5.02 0.90
N LEU A 121 -10.70 -4.75 -0.20
CA LEU A 121 -11.98 -5.39 -0.49
C LEU A 121 -11.82 -6.90 -0.74
N LEU A 122 -10.81 -7.32 -1.50
CA LEU A 122 -10.50 -8.74 -1.69
C LEU A 122 -10.11 -9.41 -0.38
N GLY A 123 -9.37 -8.71 0.51
CA GLY A 123 -9.00 -9.25 1.82
C GLY A 123 -10.22 -9.47 2.73
N MET A 124 -11.17 -8.53 2.72
CA MET A 124 -12.47 -8.75 3.36
C MET A 124 -13.17 -9.98 2.77
N ALA A 125 -13.19 -10.10 1.44
CA ALA A 125 -13.82 -11.24 0.77
C ALA A 125 -13.17 -12.57 1.17
N THR A 126 -11.84 -12.65 1.23
CA THR A 126 -11.09 -13.84 1.67
C THR A 126 -11.53 -14.32 3.06
N VAL A 127 -11.71 -13.41 4.02
CA VAL A 127 -12.18 -13.76 5.37
C VAL A 127 -13.64 -14.21 5.34
N LYS A 128 -14.49 -13.48 4.61
CA LYS A 128 -15.93 -13.74 4.51
C LYS A 128 -16.29 -15.05 3.81
N THR A 129 -15.45 -15.49 2.88
CA THR A 129 -15.62 -16.79 2.19
C THR A 129 -14.95 -17.94 2.94
N GLY A 130 -14.40 -17.70 4.13
CA GLY A 130 -13.72 -18.73 4.92
C GLY A 130 -12.46 -19.26 4.26
N LEU A 131 -11.65 -18.36 3.67
CA LEU A 131 -10.41 -18.68 2.95
C LEU A 131 -10.63 -19.49 1.66
N ASP A 132 -11.68 -19.17 0.90
CA ASP A 132 -11.88 -19.77 -0.43
C ASP A 132 -10.57 -19.70 -1.26
N PRO A 133 -10.09 -20.82 -1.82
CA PRO A 133 -8.79 -20.86 -2.49
C PRO A 133 -8.69 -19.92 -3.70
N LEU A 134 -9.78 -19.76 -4.45
CA LEU A 134 -9.80 -18.88 -5.62
C LEU A 134 -9.72 -17.42 -5.18
N VAL A 135 -10.50 -17.01 -4.18
CA VAL A 135 -10.46 -15.65 -3.63
C VAL A 135 -9.11 -15.35 -2.99
N SER A 136 -8.55 -16.28 -2.22
CA SER A 136 -7.25 -16.14 -1.58
C SER A 136 -6.11 -16.05 -2.59
N THR A 137 -6.16 -16.84 -3.66
CA THR A 137 -5.18 -16.77 -4.76
C THR A 137 -5.30 -15.44 -5.51
N ALA A 138 -6.53 -14.98 -5.79
CA ALA A 138 -6.76 -13.67 -6.39
C ALA A 138 -6.25 -12.54 -5.49
N HIS A 139 -6.45 -12.64 -4.19
CA HIS A 139 -5.93 -11.68 -3.21
C HIS A 139 -4.40 -11.61 -3.26
N LEU A 140 -3.68 -12.74 -3.31
CA LEU A 140 -2.22 -12.74 -3.43
C LEU A 140 -1.74 -12.21 -4.80
N ALA A 141 -2.45 -12.53 -5.88
CA ALA A 141 -2.12 -12.05 -7.23
C ALA A 141 -2.24 -10.53 -7.31
N VAL A 142 -3.32 -9.96 -6.76
CA VAL A 142 -3.51 -8.50 -6.70
C VAL A 142 -2.51 -7.85 -5.74
N ALA A 143 -2.15 -8.50 -4.62
CA ALA A 143 -1.06 -8.03 -3.75
C ALA A 143 0.27 -7.91 -4.51
N SER A 144 0.58 -8.91 -5.35
CA SER A 144 1.80 -8.94 -6.16
C SER A 144 1.78 -7.86 -7.24
N ALA A 145 0.62 -7.61 -7.86
CA ALA A 145 0.43 -6.49 -8.79
C ALA A 145 0.59 -5.14 -8.09
N LEU A 146 0.04 -4.98 -6.88
CA LEU A 146 0.25 -3.78 -6.06
C LEU A 146 1.74 -3.56 -5.81
N LEU A 147 2.46 -4.59 -5.37
CA LEU A 147 3.91 -4.54 -5.13
C LEU A 147 4.67 -4.07 -6.38
N ALA A 148 4.34 -4.64 -7.56
CA ALA A 148 4.95 -4.24 -8.81
C ALA A 148 4.71 -2.74 -9.12
N VAL A 149 3.49 -2.25 -8.97
CA VAL A 149 3.17 -0.84 -9.24
C VAL A 149 3.87 0.10 -8.25
N VAL A 150 3.89 -0.21 -6.94
CA VAL A 150 4.59 0.64 -5.96
C VAL A 150 6.11 0.62 -6.15
N MET A 151 6.69 -0.50 -6.59
CA MET A 151 8.10 -0.57 -6.98
C MET A 151 8.39 0.29 -8.22
N LEU A 152 7.56 0.19 -9.26
CA LEU A 152 7.69 1.04 -10.44
C LEU A 152 7.56 2.53 -10.09
N ASN A 153 6.68 2.87 -9.16
CA ASN A 153 6.54 4.23 -8.66
C ASN A 153 7.82 4.69 -7.95
N ALA A 154 8.36 3.89 -7.02
CA ALA A 154 9.61 4.19 -6.31
C ALA A 154 10.81 4.39 -7.26
N ILE A 155 10.94 3.54 -8.29
CA ILE A 155 11.98 3.68 -9.32
C ILE A 155 11.78 4.98 -10.12
N THR A 156 10.55 5.31 -10.48
CA THR A 156 10.22 6.54 -11.22
C THR A 156 10.55 7.78 -10.40
N VAL A 157 10.18 7.80 -9.12
CA VAL A 157 10.50 8.89 -8.17
C VAL A 157 12.02 9.05 -8.00
N ARG A 158 12.76 7.93 -7.90
CA ARG A 158 14.24 7.98 -7.83
C ARG A 158 14.84 8.64 -9.06
N ARG A 159 14.41 8.22 -10.27
CA ARG A 159 14.92 8.75 -11.54
C ARG A 159 14.64 10.25 -11.66
N PHE A 160 13.43 10.68 -11.32
CA PHE A 160 13.06 12.09 -11.29
C PHE A 160 13.98 12.91 -10.38
N THR A 161 14.21 12.43 -9.15
CA THR A 161 15.07 13.14 -8.18
C THR A 161 16.51 13.25 -8.65
N THR A 162 17.09 12.15 -9.15
CA THR A 162 18.48 12.15 -9.65
C THR A 162 18.65 13.11 -10.83
N SER A 163 17.69 13.18 -11.75
CA SER A 163 17.73 14.14 -12.86
C SER A 163 17.70 15.59 -12.38
N SER A 164 16.88 15.91 -11.37
CA SER A 164 16.85 17.26 -10.79
C SER A 164 18.17 17.63 -10.12
N ASP A 165 18.79 16.72 -9.38
CA ASP A 165 20.07 16.97 -8.70
C ASP A 165 21.23 17.22 -9.68
N LEU A 166 21.23 16.57 -10.84
CA LEU A 166 22.24 16.76 -11.89
C LEU A 166 22.11 18.11 -12.61
N VAL A 167 20.89 18.63 -12.77
CA VAL A 167 20.64 19.93 -13.43
C VAL A 167 20.99 21.11 -12.53
N LEU A 168 20.97 20.93 -11.21
CA LEU A 168 21.27 21.97 -10.22
C LEU A 168 22.76 22.07 -9.85
N ARG A 169 23.61 21.20 -10.39
CA ARG A 169 25.08 21.24 -10.26
C ARG A 169 25.69 21.76 -11.54
#